data_AF-A0A1W0VSX4-F1
#
_entry.id   AF-A0A1W0VSX4-F1
#
_cell.length_a   1.000
_cell.length_b   1.000
_cell.length_c   1.000
_cell.angle_alpha   90.00
_cell.angle_beta   90.00
_cell.angle_gamma   90.00
#
_symmetry.space_group_name_H-M   'P 1'
#
loop_
_entity.id
_entity.type
_entity.pdbx_description
1 polymer ?
#
loop_
_entity_poly.entity_id
_entity_poly.type
_entity_poly.pdbx_seq_one_letter_code
_entity_poly.pdbx_strand_id
1 'polypeptide(L)'
;NITKIADDNNWWYMSYKECKKKMDPQAGGGYRCPKCHGTSSLPRYLFNFSAKDDTGEANLFGYDETARIIIQKDCNLILNPLKLTLGLPQQLCYH
;
A
#
# COMPACT_ATOMS: atom_id res chain seq x y z
N ASN A 1 13.62 -13.27 -6.98
CA ASN A 1 12.39 -14.00 -6.59
C ASN A 1 11.85 -13.39 -5.30
N ILE A 2 10.54 -13.16 -5.16
CA ILE A 2 9.95 -12.69 -3.89
C ILE A 2 9.86 -13.89 -2.93
N THR A 3 10.39 -13.74 -1.72
CA THR A 3 10.48 -14.80 -0.72
C THR A 3 9.54 -14.60 0.45
N LYS A 4 9.23 -13.34 0.79
CA LYS A 4 8.35 -12.99 1.89
C LYS A 4 7.64 -11.67 1.61
N ILE A 5 6.41 -11.54 2.10
CA ILE A 5 5.67 -10.28 2.14
C ILE A 5 5.45 -9.92 3.60
N ALA A 6 5.57 -8.63 3.92
CA ALA A 6 5.28 -8.16 5.26
C ALA A 6 3.80 -8.40 5.60
N ASP A 7 3.56 -9.14 6.67
CA ASP A 7 2.23 -9.38 7.22
C ASP A 7 1.94 -8.36 8.33
N ASP A 8 2.01 -7.08 7.97
CA ASP A 8 1.67 -5.96 8.83
C ASP A 8 0.54 -5.15 8.21
N ASN A 9 -0.08 -4.24 8.96
CA ASN A 9 -1.16 -3.38 8.44
C ASN A 9 -0.62 -2.10 7.75
N ASN A 10 0.68 -2.02 7.46
CA ASN A 10 1.36 -0.87 6.86
C ASN A 10 1.61 -1.03 5.36
N TRP A 11 0.88 -1.92 4.68
CA TRP A 11 1.01 -2.18 3.24
C TRP A 11 0.35 -1.13 2.33
N TRP A 12 -0.33 -0.15 2.91
CA TRP A 12 -1.02 0.93 2.19
C TRP A 12 -1.12 2.21 3.02
N TYR A 13 -1.49 3.31 2.37
CA TYR A 13 -1.81 4.57 3.03
C TYR A 13 -2.86 5.35 2.25
N MET A 14 -3.62 6.21 2.95
CA MET A 14 -4.53 7.14 2.31
C MET A 14 -3.75 8.32 1.72
N SER A 15 -3.94 8.61 0.44
CA SER A 15 -3.23 9.67 -0.28
C SER A 15 -4.18 10.67 -0.94
N TYR A 16 -3.71 11.89 -1.17
CA TYR A 16 -4.45 12.85 -1.98
C TYR A 16 -4.32 12.49 -3.46
N LYS A 17 -5.44 12.50 -4.20
CA LYS A 17 -5.46 12.05 -5.61
C LYS A 17 -4.42 12.76 -6.47
N GLU A 18 -4.33 14.09 -6.34
CA GLU A 18 -3.50 14.92 -7.22
C GLU A 18 -2.00 14.85 -6.87
N CYS A 19 -1.64 15.13 -5.62
CA CYS A 19 -0.23 15.27 -5.23
C CYS A 19 0.40 14.00 -4.63
N LYS A 20 -0.39 12.91 -4.54
CA LYS A 20 -0.01 11.60 -3.99
C LYS A 20 0.49 11.60 -2.53
N LYS A 21 0.52 12.76 -1.86
CA LYS A 21 0.99 12.88 -0.47
C LYS A 21 0.04 12.16 0.48
N LYS A 22 0.60 11.49 1.49
CA LYS A 22 -0.16 10.91 2.60
C LYS A 22 -1.06 11.98 3.22
N MET A 23 -2.32 11.62 3.42
CA MET A 23 -3.32 12.51 4.02
C MET A 23 -3.40 12.31 5.52
N ASP A 24 -3.74 13.39 6.22
CA ASP A 24 -3.92 13.36 7.67
C ASP A 24 -5.38 13.05 8.01
N PRO A 25 -5.65 12.08 8.90
CA PRO A 25 -6.99 11.83 9.40
C PRO A 25 -7.50 13.07 10.15
N GLN A 26 -8.78 13.39 10.00
CA GLN A 26 -9.39 14.55 10.64
C GLN A 26 -10.23 14.13 11.85
N ALA A 27 -10.30 15.00 12.87
CA ALA A 27 -11.23 14.84 13.98
C ALA A 27 -12.68 14.89 13.44
N GLY A 28 -13.46 13.85 13.66
CA GLY A 28 -14.80 13.68 13.05
C GLY A 28 -14.83 12.80 11.80
N GLY A 29 -13.69 12.26 11.37
CA GLY A 29 -13.59 11.33 10.25
C GLY A 29 -13.15 11.97 8.94
N GLY A 30 -12.79 11.12 7.98
CA GLY A 30 -12.23 11.55 6.71
C GLY A 30 -10.76 11.95 6.78
N TYR A 31 -10.27 12.50 5.67
CA TYR A 31 -8.85 12.79 5.46
C TYR A 31 -8.66 14.15 4.79
N ARG A 32 -7.55 14.84 5.10
CA ARG A 32 -7.16 16.08 4.44
C ARG A 32 -5.70 16.03 4.00
N CYS A 33 -5.41 16.56 2.82
CA CYS A 33 -4.03 16.67 2.35
C CYS A 33 -3.29 17.77 3.13
N PRO A 34 -2.14 17.49 3.76
CA PRO A 34 -1.37 18.53 4.46
C PRO A 34 -0.74 19.57 3.52
N LYS A 35 -0.55 19.24 2.23
CA LYS A 35 0.08 20.13 1.25
C LYS A 35 -0.94 20.93 0.44
N CYS A 36 -2.00 20.27 -0.02
CA CYS A 36 -2.98 20.85 -0.94
C CYS A 36 -4.28 21.24 -0.24
N HIS A 37 -4.46 20.85 1.03
CA HIS A 37 -5.67 21.07 1.83
C HIS A 37 -6.98 20.48 1.29
N GLY A 38 -6.94 19.78 0.14
CA GLY A 38 -8.08 19.07 -0.42
C GLY A 38 -8.39 17.74 0.28
N THR A 39 -9.58 17.21 0.00
CA THR A 39 -10.16 16.02 0.65
C THR A 39 -10.34 14.82 -0.29
N SER A 40 -10.11 15.00 -1.60
CA SER A 40 -10.21 13.94 -2.61
C SER A 40 -9.14 12.86 -2.38
N SER A 41 -9.55 11.73 -1.81
CA SER A 41 -8.64 10.68 -1.35
C SER A 41 -8.61 9.46 -2.27
N LEU A 42 -7.46 8.79 -2.31
CA LEU A 42 -7.25 7.51 -3.00
C LEU A 42 -6.24 6.69 -2.20
N PRO A 43 -6.53 5.44 -1.83
CA PRO A 43 -5.55 4.56 -1.22
C PRO A 43 -4.45 4.17 -2.21
N ARG A 44 -3.23 4.06 -1.70
CA ARG A 44 -2.02 3.68 -2.46
C ARG A 44 -1.20 2.66 -1.70
N TYR A 45 -0.46 1.83 -2.42
CA TYR A 45 0.43 0.84 -1.80
C TYR A 45 1.66 1.48 -1.16
N LEU A 46 2.07 0.86 -0.06
CA LEU A 46 3.40 0.89 0.54
C LEU A 46 3.81 -0.57 0.75
N PHE A 47 4.21 -1.24 -0.33
CA PHE A 47 4.38 -2.68 -0.32
C PHE A 47 5.79 -3.04 0.16
N ASN A 48 5.90 -3.78 1.28
CA ASN A 48 7.16 -4.25 1.84
C ASN A 48 7.31 -5.75 1.59
N PHE A 49 8.44 -6.18 1.05
CA PHE A 49 8.70 -7.58 0.72
C PHE A 49 10.20 -7.92 0.79
N SER A 50 10.51 -9.19 1.01
CA SER A 50 11.84 -9.73 0.87
C SER A 50 11.99 -10.37 -0.50
N ALA A 51 13.13 -10.18 -1.14
CA ALA A 51 13.47 -10.82 -2.39
C ALA A 51 14.87 -11.41 -2.33
N LYS A 52 15.04 -12.58 -2.96
CA LYS A 52 16.29 -13.31 -3.03
C LYS A 52 16.72 -13.56 -4.48
N ASP A 53 18.02 -13.51 -4.71
CA ASP A 53 18.70 -13.99 -5.91
C ASP A 53 19.87 -14.93 -5.53
N ASP A 54 20.70 -15.29 -6.50
CA ASP A 54 21.83 -16.21 -6.29
C ASP A 54 22.94 -15.61 -5.39
N THR A 55 22.89 -14.31 -5.13
CA THR A 55 23.89 -13.59 -4.32
C THR A 55 23.45 -13.35 -2.89
N GLY A 56 22.13 -13.25 -2.64
CA GLY A 56 21.63 -12.99 -1.30
C GLY A 56 20.15 -12.62 -1.27
N GLU A 57 19.70 -12.21 -0.08
CA GLU A 57 18.34 -11.76 0.19
C GLU A 57 18.34 -10.32 0.69
N ALA A 58 17.37 -9.53 0.24
CA ALA A 58 17.19 -8.13 0.61
C ALA A 58 15.73 -7.83 0.96
N ASN A 59 15.54 -6.89 1.89
CA ASN A 59 14.23 -6.30 2.17
C ASN A 59 14.05 -5.06 1.29
N LEU A 60 12.94 -5.02 0.58
CA LEU A 60 12.59 -4.00 -0.40
C LEU A 60 11.25 -3.39 -0.05
N PHE A 61 11.05 -2.16 -0.50
CA PHE A 61 9.75 -1.52 -0.47
C PHE A 61 9.43 -0.86 -1.81
N GLY A 62 8.15 -0.87 -2.17
CA GLY A 62 7.64 -0.28 -3.41
C GLY A 62 6.42 0.58 -3.13
N TYR A 63 6.43 1.80 -3.66
CA TYR A 63 5.22 2.62 -3.69
C TYR A 63 4.28 2.16 -4.80
N ASP A 64 3.03 2.60 -4.67
CA ASP A 64 1.89 2.41 -5.57
C ASP A 64 2.15 1.85 -6.97
N GLU A 65 2.93 2.53 -7.82
CA GLU A 65 3.17 2.13 -9.21
C GLU A 65 3.94 0.81 -9.30
N THR A 66 5.08 0.69 -8.60
CA THR A 66 5.86 -0.55 -8.53
C THR A 66 5.04 -1.68 -7.91
N ALA A 67 4.30 -1.39 -6.85
CA ALA A 67 3.47 -2.39 -6.18
C ALA A 67 2.33 -2.89 -7.08
N ARG A 68 1.70 -2.03 -7.89
CA ARG A 68 0.67 -2.45 -8.86
C ARG A 68 1.23 -3.40 -9.93
N ILE A 69 2.49 -3.20 -10.36
CA ILE A 69 3.13 -4.10 -11.32
C ILE A 69 3.29 -5.50 -10.70
N ILE A 70 3.68 -5.56 -9.42
CA ILE A 70 3.90 -6.82 -8.70
C ILE A 70 2.55 -7.50 -8.35
N ILE A 71 1.61 -6.76 -7.78
CA ILE A 71 0.33 -7.28 -7.25
C ILE A 71 -0.72 -7.43 -8.37
N GLN A 72 -0.55 -6.73 -9.48
CA GLN A 72 -1.44 -6.71 -10.64
C GLN A 72 -2.90 -6.32 -10.34
N LYS A 73 -3.11 -5.55 -9.27
CA LYS A 73 -4.42 -5.03 -8.87
C LYS A 73 -4.30 -3.62 -8.30
N ASP A 74 -5.37 -2.85 -8.43
CA ASP A 74 -5.45 -1.55 -7.78
C ASP A 74 -5.66 -1.68 -6.26
N CYS A 75 -4.97 -0.82 -5.50
CA CYS A 75 -5.03 -0.79 -4.04
C CYS A 75 -6.47 -0.65 -3.51
N ASN A 76 -7.29 0.18 -4.17
CA ASN A 76 -8.69 0.40 -3.79
C ASN A 76 -9.60 -0.84 -3.97
N LEU A 77 -9.26 -1.76 -4.89
CA LEU A 77 -10.03 -2.98 -5.11
C LEU A 77 -9.72 -4.06 -4.08
N ILE A 78 -8.54 -3.97 -3.46
CA ILE A 78 -8.09 -4.91 -2.43
C ILE A 78 -8.44 -4.43 -1.03
N LEU A 79 -8.49 -3.12 -0.83
CA LEU A 79 -8.91 -2.51 0.41
C LEU A 79 -10.36 -2.84 0.73
N ASN A 80 -10.53 -3.88 1.54
CA ASN A 80 -11.76 -4.12 2.26
C ASN A 80 -11.63 -3.50 3.66
N PRO A 81 -12.37 -2.41 3.97
CA PRO A 81 -12.32 -1.76 5.27
C PRO A 81 -12.60 -2.72 6.45
N LEU A 82 -13.36 -3.79 6.22
CA LEU A 82 -13.71 -4.79 7.23
C LEU A 82 -12.62 -5.82 7.51
N LYS A 83 -11.55 -5.85 6.70
CA LYS A 83 -10.43 -6.82 6.82
C LYS A 83 -9.08 -6.13 7.00
N LEU A 84 -9.07 -4.84 7.30
CA LEU A 84 -7.85 -4.02 7.45
C LEU A 84 -6.87 -4.53 8.50
N THR A 85 -7.33 -5.31 9.48
CA THR A 85 -6.51 -5.87 10.56
C THR A 85 -5.75 -7.13 10.16
N LEU A 86 -6.06 -7.72 8.99
CA LEU A 86 -5.54 -9.01 8.54
C LEU A 86 -4.38 -8.87 7.54
N GLY A 87 -3.72 -7.70 7.47
CA GLY A 87 -2.62 -7.48 6.54
C GLY A 87 -3.04 -7.48 5.07
N LEU A 88 -2.07 -7.63 4.17
CA LEU A 88 -2.32 -7.77 2.73
C LEU A 88 -2.99 -9.13 2.48
N PRO A 89 -4.09 -9.22 1.70
CA PRO A 89 -4.71 -10.51 1.43
C PRO A 89 -3.72 -11.51 0.78
N GLN A 90 -3.45 -12.62 1.47
CA GLN A 90 -2.46 -13.64 1.08
C GLN A 90 -2.69 -14.24 -0.33
N GLN A 91 -3.89 -14.11 -0.89
CA GLN A 91 -4.27 -14.63 -2.22
C GLN A 91 -3.75 -13.79 -3.40
N LEU A 92 -3.04 -12.68 -3.15
CA LEU A 92 -2.68 -11.72 -4.19
C LEU A 92 -1.31 -11.95 -4.85
N CYS A 93 -0.53 -12.93 -4.37
CA CYS A 93 0.89 -13.03 -4.70
C CYS A 93 1.30 -14.37 -5.33
N TYR A 94 0.35 -15.09 -5.90
CA TYR A 94 0.61 -16.32 -6.66
C TYR A 94 0.60 -16.02 -8.15
N HIS A 95 1.74 -15.61 -8.71
CA HIS A 95 2.15 -15.93 -10.09
C HIS A 95 3.66 -15.77 -10.23
#